data_AF-A0ABD3PAT9-F1
#
_entry.id   AF-A0ABD3PAT9-F1
#
_cell.length_a   1.000
_cell.length_b   1.000
_cell.length_c   1.000
_cell.angle_alpha   90.00
_cell.angle_beta   90.00
_cell.angle_gamma   90.00
#
_symmetry.space_group_name_H-M   'P 1'
#
loop_
_entity.id
_entity.type
_entity.pdbx_description
1 polymer ?
#
loop_
_entity_poly.entity_id
_entity_poly.type
_entity_poly.pdbx_seq_one_letter_code
_entity_poly.pdbx_strand_id
1 'polypeptide(L)'
;MNAPESWWHSLSDECPITLEPLSDLPYPPFLLYSTNDNDSVTESTVSKTTVSKTQYYFDGLALATYVISQGNFANPLTRKPLSYDDCVRLDDYLDEHIYQQKESREQFETTILFREKISVREAFALRHSIKVKFGRGNADNEAQAQRAEVLRNEAAVALRGLFVFGHYDTSSDRNRTTQSSNSQQLPRSAGGFDLSYTPGLGQNHPWGSNSLEQEGLRIIDDNEAAFSAADAVAWQDIQEAFPHLMGLGTDVNPSPRQSQQHDNRSSQLLEVVRRTAVITIKEEREKAEQLERNRRLYFLQALERKKKRVIAKQQAKQAAAASLLDELRAKDELQIARNEIDRWREQQWKSWEKASLKHNEIQNQQDSNVHTPEQLLPSADASNLHSVTELENQTSDENEEARRRAALKKKAKRQRAKERAKEQKRQEHAAIKEKERAVEIQKKKESSNVKCGSCGEGVLGHGFEKFGLKFCSTTCARRGPMPG
;
A
#
# COMPACT_ATOMS: atom_id res chain seq x y z
N MET A 1 -54.01 -2.08 -4.36
CA MET A 1 -53.38 -1.44 -5.53
C MET A 1 -51.93 -1.87 -5.51
N ASN A 2 -51.53 -2.74 -6.44
CA ASN A 2 -50.13 -3.15 -6.55
C ASN A 2 -49.30 -1.90 -6.84
N ALA A 3 -48.25 -1.66 -6.07
CA ALA A 3 -47.29 -0.62 -6.42
C ALA A 3 -46.84 -0.89 -7.87
N PRO A 4 -46.73 0.14 -8.73
CA PRO A 4 -46.24 -0.06 -10.08
C PRO A 4 -44.91 -0.79 -10.00
N GLU A 5 -44.79 -1.92 -10.68
CA GLU A 5 -43.53 -2.66 -10.77
C GLU A 5 -42.47 -1.68 -11.26
N SER A 6 -41.41 -1.54 -10.47
CA SER A 6 -40.29 -0.70 -10.82
C SER A 6 -39.76 -1.06 -12.21
N TRP A 7 -39.55 -0.07 -13.08
CA TRP A 7 -39.23 -0.27 -14.49
C TRP A 7 -38.02 -1.21 -14.73
N TRP A 8 -37.06 -1.22 -13.79
CA TRP A 8 -35.86 -2.04 -13.88
C TRP A 8 -36.10 -3.54 -13.68
N HIS A 9 -37.24 -3.95 -13.12
CA HIS A 9 -37.61 -5.38 -13.03
C HIS A 9 -37.82 -6.02 -14.42
N SER A 10 -38.04 -5.20 -15.46
CA SER A 10 -38.17 -5.67 -16.85
C SER A 10 -36.82 -5.81 -17.58
N LEU A 11 -35.71 -5.38 -16.97
CA LEU A 11 -34.38 -5.53 -17.56
C LEU A 11 -33.92 -6.98 -17.46
N SER A 12 -33.52 -7.55 -18.59
CA SER A 12 -32.92 -8.89 -18.67
C SER A 12 -31.41 -8.90 -18.41
N ASP A 13 -30.81 -7.74 -18.19
CA ASP A 13 -29.36 -7.58 -18.05
C ASP A 13 -28.88 -7.92 -16.63
N GLU A 14 -27.66 -8.44 -16.54
CA GLU A 14 -26.97 -8.74 -15.27
C GLU A 14 -25.97 -7.64 -14.93
N CYS A 15 -25.78 -7.36 -13.64
CA CYS A 15 -24.77 -6.39 -13.21
C CYS A 15 -23.36 -6.93 -13.50
N PRO A 16 -22.50 -6.19 -14.22
CA PRO A 16 -21.15 -6.66 -14.55
C PRO A 16 -20.20 -6.89 -13.36
N ILE A 17 -20.53 -6.34 -12.18
CA ILE A 17 -19.68 -6.39 -10.99
C ILE A 17 -20.14 -7.49 -10.04
N THR A 18 -21.44 -7.54 -9.71
CA THR A 18 -22.00 -8.53 -8.78
C THR A 18 -22.41 -9.83 -9.47
N LEU A 19 -22.63 -9.79 -10.79
CA LEU A 19 -23.23 -10.87 -11.57
C LEU A 19 -24.66 -11.23 -11.12
N GLU A 20 -25.32 -10.31 -10.42
CA GLU A 20 -26.72 -10.46 -10.02
C GLU A 20 -27.64 -9.84 -11.08
N PRO A 21 -28.81 -10.44 -11.36
CA PRO A 21 -29.79 -9.86 -12.27
C PRO A 21 -30.20 -8.46 -11.80
N LEU A 22 -30.20 -7.47 -12.72
CA LEU A 22 -30.62 -6.11 -12.36
C LEU A 22 -32.11 -6.05 -11.98
N SER A 23 -32.89 -7.03 -12.42
CA SER A 23 -34.28 -7.24 -12.01
C SER A 23 -34.43 -7.55 -10.53
N ASP A 24 -33.40 -8.03 -9.83
CA ASP A 24 -33.54 -8.49 -8.45
C ASP A 24 -33.08 -7.43 -7.43
N LEU A 25 -32.58 -6.29 -7.93
CA LEU A 25 -32.10 -5.20 -7.08
C LEU A 25 -33.25 -4.50 -6.32
N PRO A 26 -33.06 -4.21 -5.01
CA PRO A 26 -34.06 -3.52 -4.20
C PRO A 26 -34.16 -2.00 -4.50
N TYR A 27 -33.27 -1.47 -5.35
CA TYR A 27 -33.18 -0.07 -5.76
C TYR A 27 -32.91 0.03 -7.28
N PRO A 28 -33.22 1.18 -7.92
CA PRO A 28 -33.00 1.36 -9.36
C PRO A 28 -31.52 1.20 -9.73
N PRO A 29 -31.13 0.57 -10.84
CA PRO A 29 -29.72 0.48 -11.23
C PRO A 29 -29.13 1.86 -11.61
N PHE A 30 -27.85 2.05 -11.32
CA PHE A 30 -27.10 3.26 -11.68
C PHE A 30 -26.68 3.23 -13.16
N LEU A 31 -26.96 4.32 -13.88
CA LEU A 31 -26.68 4.45 -15.31
C LEU A 31 -25.42 5.28 -15.60
N LEU A 32 -24.46 4.64 -16.26
CA LEU A 32 -23.29 5.30 -16.86
C LEU A 32 -23.46 5.48 -18.38
N TYR A 33 -23.15 6.67 -18.87
CA TYR A 33 -23.13 6.98 -20.30
C TYR A 33 -21.71 6.78 -20.84
N SER A 34 -21.59 6.07 -21.96
CA SER A 34 -20.33 6.07 -22.72
C SER A 34 -20.47 6.96 -23.96
N THR A 35 -19.66 8.02 -24.01
CA THR A 35 -19.44 8.78 -25.25
C THR A 35 -18.48 7.99 -26.12
N ASN A 36 -18.92 7.51 -27.27
CA ASN A 36 -18.03 6.83 -28.21
C ASN A 36 -17.10 7.87 -28.85
N ASP A 37 -15.83 7.89 -28.44
CA ASP A 37 -14.80 8.84 -28.91
C ASP A 37 -14.41 8.65 -30.38
N ASN A 38 -15.05 7.75 -31.12
CA ASN A 38 -14.85 7.60 -32.56
C ASN A 38 -15.44 8.75 -33.39
N ASP A 39 -16.10 9.71 -32.76
CA ASP A 39 -16.59 10.95 -33.40
C ASP A 39 -15.62 12.12 -33.16
N SER A 40 -14.31 11.85 -33.25
CA SER A 40 -13.30 12.91 -33.27
C SER A 40 -13.37 13.68 -34.59
N VAL A 41 -14.21 14.71 -34.61
CA VAL A 41 -13.95 16.01 -35.25
C VAL A 41 -13.28 15.94 -36.63
N THR A 42 -14.09 15.67 -37.65
CA THR A 42 -14.03 16.53 -38.84
C THR A 42 -15.17 17.54 -38.72
N GLU A 43 -14.87 18.68 -38.09
CA GLU A 43 -15.66 19.91 -38.17
C GLU A 43 -15.88 20.25 -39.65
N SER A 44 -16.97 19.80 -40.26
CA SER A 44 -17.58 20.38 -41.47
C SER A 44 -18.71 19.49 -41.98
N THR A 45 -19.85 19.44 -41.29
CA THR A 45 -21.18 19.61 -41.91
C THR A 45 -22.27 19.43 -40.86
N VAL A 46 -23.14 20.42 -40.78
CA VAL A 46 -24.29 20.53 -39.88
C VAL A 46 -25.32 19.46 -40.24
N SER A 47 -25.10 18.23 -39.79
CA SER A 47 -26.10 17.16 -39.83
C SER A 47 -26.37 16.73 -38.39
N LYS A 48 -27.60 16.96 -37.95
CA LYS A 48 -28.13 16.69 -36.61
C LYS A 48 -28.28 15.18 -36.39
N THR A 49 -27.18 14.44 -36.47
CA THR A 49 -27.15 12.99 -36.29
C THR A 49 -27.08 12.71 -34.80
N THR A 50 -28.12 12.09 -34.26
CA THR A 50 -28.24 11.71 -32.85
C THR A 50 -27.11 10.77 -32.46
N VAL A 51 -26.10 11.29 -31.76
CA VAL A 51 -25.01 10.48 -31.18
C VAL A 51 -25.64 9.45 -30.22
N SER A 52 -25.69 8.19 -30.64
CA SER A 52 -26.22 7.10 -29.83
C SER A 52 -25.28 6.86 -28.64
N LYS A 53 -25.64 7.39 -27.47
CA LYS A 53 -24.93 7.12 -26.21
C LYS A 53 -25.23 5.69 -25.79
N THR A 54 -24.20 4.86 -25.71
CA THR A 54 -24.34 3.51 -25.15
C THR A 54 -24.56 3.63 -23.65
N GLN A 55 -25.63 3.02 -23.17
CA GLN A 55 -26.06 3.00 -21.77
C GLN A 55 -25.54 1.74 -21.09
N TYR A 56 -24.98 1.88 -19.89
CA TYR A 56 -24.50 0.75 -19.07
C TYR A 56 -25.09 0.85 -17.67
N TYR A 57 -25.81 -0.19 -17.26
CA TYR A 57 -26.45 -0.27 -15.95
C TYR A 57 -25.58 -1.06 -14.96
N PHE A 58 -25.48 -0.55 -13.73
CA PHE A 58 -24.71 -1.17 -12.65
C PHE A 58 -25.51 -1.13 -11.34
N ASP A 59 -25.22 -2.07 -10.43
CA ASP A 59 -25.48 -1.83 -9.01
C ASP A 59 -24.58 -0.66 -8.57
N GLY A 60 -25.20 0.45 -8.14
CA GLY A 60 -24.47 1.65 -7.74
C GLY A 60 -23.59 1.46 -6.50
N LEU A 61 -23.99 0.62 -5.53
CA LEU A 61 -23.17 0.33 -4.36
C LEU A 61 -21.95 -0.49 -4.74
N ALA A 62 -22.16 -1.53 -5.57
CA ALA A 62 -21.09 -2.36 -6.06
C ALA A 62 -20.10 -1.55 -6.93
N LEU A 63 -20.62 -0.65 -7.77
CA LEU A 63 -19.80 0.26 -8.58
C LEU A 63 -18.95 1.18 -7.71
N ALA A 64 -19.55 1.85 -6.71
CA ALA A 64 -18.85 2.74 -5.79
C ALA A 64 -17.74 2.00 -5.02
N THR A 65 -18.09 0.83 -4.47
CA THR A 65 -17.14 -0.03 -3.75
C THR A 65 -16.02 -0.51 -4.67
N TYR A 66 -16.34 -0.88 -5.91
CA TYR A 66 -15.36 -1.31 -6.89
C TYR A 66 -14.39 -0.19 -7.25
N VAL A 67 -14.85 1.01 -7.61
CA VAL A 67 -13.96 2.09 -8.05
C VAL A 67 -13.06 2.61 -6.93
N ILE A 68 -13.59 2.70 -5.70
CA ILE A 68 -12.82 3.13 -4.52
C ILE A 68 -11.83 2.05 -4.11
N SER A 69 -12.27 0.79 -4.02
CA SER A 69 -11.36 -0.30 -3.69
C SER A 69 -10.26 -0.41 -4.73
N GLN A 70 -10.58 -0.40 -6.04
CA GLN A 70 -9.55 -0.47 -7.06
C GLN A 70 -8.65 0.77 -7.11
N GLY A 71 -9.11 1.93 -6.62
CA GLY A 71 -8.44 3.21 -6.81
C GLY A 71 -8.36 3.64 -8.29
N ASN A 72 -9.17 2.99 -9.14
CA ASN A 72 -9.25 3.23 -10.56
C ASN A 72 -10.66 3.69 -10.91
N PHE A 73 -10.82 4.99 -11.14
CA PHE A 73 -12.08 5.63 -11.46
C PHE A 73 -12.32 5.52 -12.95
N ALA A 74 -12.62 4.30 -13.40
CA ALA A 74 -12.92 3.97 -14.78
C ALA A 74 -14.12 3.02 -14.83
N ASN A 75 -14.91 3.11 -15.90
CA ASN A 75 -16.01 2.19 -16.14
C ASN A 75 -15.45 0.75 -16.29
N PRO A 76 -15.93 -0.23 -15.49
CA PRO A 76 -15.38 -1.59 -15.50
C PRO A 76 -15.44 -2.30 -16.86
N LEU A 77 -16.45 -2.00 -17.67
CA LEU A 77 -16.66 -2.61 -18.99
C LEU A 77 -15.84 -1.91 -20.08
N THR A 78 -15.95 -0.58 -20.15
CA THR A 78 -15.35 0.19 -21.26
C THR A 78 -13.92 0.64 -20.98
N ARG A 79 -13.48 0.56 -19.72
CA ARG A 79 -12.21 1.10 -19.19
C ARG A 79 -12.04 2.61 -19.41
N LYS A 80 -13.10 3.31 -19.83
CA LYS A 80 -13.07 4.77 -19.97
C LYS A 80 -13.04 5.42 -18.59
N PRO A 81 -12.25 6.49 -18.39
CA PRO A 81 -12.18 7.19 -17.12
C PRO A 81 -13.56 7.78 -16.78
N LEU A 82 -13.96 7.68 -15.52
CA LEU A 82 -15.14 8.34 -15.00
C LEU A 82 -14.84 9.83 -14.85
N SER A 83 -15.80 10.67 -15.22
CA SER A 83 -15.70 12.10 -14.96
C SER A 83 -15.94 12.40 -13.48
N TYR A 84 -15.54 13.59 -13.04
CA TYR A 84 -15.88 14.06 -11.69
C TYR A 84 -17.42 14.12 -11.51
N ASP A 85 -18.14 14.56 -12.53
CA ASP A 85 -19.60 14.64 -12.52
C ASP A 85 -20.26 13.26 -12.39
N ASP A 86 -19.69 12.21 -13.00
CA ASP A 86 -20.17 10.85 -12.80
C ASP A 86 -19.96 10.37 -11.36
N CYS A 87 -18.86 10.79 -10.71
CA CYS A 87 -18.60 10.46 -9.31
C CYS A 87 -19.56 11.20 -8.37
N VAL A 88 -19.90 12.46 -8.66
CA VAL A 88 -20.92 13.23 -7.91
C VAL A 88 -22.29 12.59 -8.07
N ARG A 89 -22.69 12.27 -9.30
CA ARG A 89 -23.96 11.57 -9.57
C ARG A 89 -24.05 10.22 -8.85
N LEU A 90 -22.93 9.51 -8.73
CA LEU A 90 -22.89 8.25 -8.00
C LEU A 90 -23.08 8.48 -6.49
N ASP A 91 -22.43 9.50 -5.91
CA ASP A 91 -22.64 9.86 -4.49
C ASP A 91 -24.10 10.27 -4.21
N ASP A 92 -24.68 11.13 -5.05
CA ASP A 92 -26.07 11.57 -4.92
C ASP A 92 -27.04 10.37 -5.00
N TYR A 93 -26.79 9.45 -5.93
CA TYR A 93 -27.54 8.20 -6.08
C TYR A 93 -27.44 7.32 -4.82
N LEU A 94 -26.25 7.19 -4.21
CA LEU A 94 -26.06 6.40 -2.99
C LEU A 94 -26.81 7.02 -1.81
N ASP A 95 -26.79 8.35 -1.69
CA ASP A 95 -27.53 9.08 -0.66
C ASP A 95 -29.05 8.88 -0.81
N GLU A 96 -29.58 9.03 -2.03
CA GLU A 96 -31.02 8.91 -2.29
C GLU A 96 -31.55 7.48 -2.14
N HIS A 97 -30.87 6.49 -2.71
CA HIS A 97 -31.44 5.15 -2.83
C HIS A 97 -30.93 4.14 -1.80
N ILE A 98 -29.76 4.37 -1.20
CA ILE A 98 -29.12 3.38 -0.33
C ILE A 98 -29.09 3.86 1.12
N TYR A 99 -28.61 5.08 1.36
CA TYR A 99 -28.48 5.58 2.73
C TYR A 99 -29.83 6.01 3.32
N GLN A 100 -30.70 6.69 2.56
CA GLN A 100 -32.04 7.05 3.03
C GLN A 100 -32.96 5.83 3.28
N GLN A 101 -32.85 4.78 2.47
CA GLN A 101 -33.64 3.56 2.69
C GLN A 101 -33.28 2.84 4.00
N LYS A 102 -32.01 2.91 4.43
CA LYS A 102 -31.55 2.29 5.69
C LYS A 102 -32.14 2.95 6.93
N GLU A 103 -32.31 4.28 6.93
CA GLU A 103 -32.92 4.99 8.06
C GLU A 103 -34.39 4.56 8.28
N SER A 104 -35.06 4.11 7.23
CA SER A 104 -36.45 3.64 7.30
C SER A 104 -36.59 2.16 7.68
N ARG A 105 -35.51 1.38 7.63
CA ARG A 105 -35.50 -0.07 7.93
C ARG A 105 -34.50 -0.36 9.07
N GLU A 106 -34.88 -0.01 10.29
CA GLU A 106 -34.13 -0.29 11.53
C GLU A 106 -33.83 -1.79 11.81
N GLN A 107 -34.27 -2.73 10.96
CA GLN A 107 -34.29 -4.16 11.30
C GLN A 107 -33.33 -5.08 10.52
N PHE A 108 -32.45 -4.57 9.64
CA PHE A 108 -31.54 -5.45 8.90
C PHE A 108 -30.06 -5.25 9.30
N GLU A 109 -29.63 -6.02 10.31
CA GLU A 109 -28.26 -6.07 10.86
C GLU A 109 -27.18 -6.51 9.85
N THR A 110 -27.53 -6.97 8.65
CA THR A 110 -26.54 -7.54 7.73
C THR A 110 -25.73 -6.50 6.95
N THR A 111 -26.07 -5.20 7.04
CA THR A 111 -25.28 -4.11 6.41
C THR A 111 -24.49 -3.26 7.42
N ILE A 112 -23.99 -3.90 8.48
CA ILE A 112 -23.10 -3.28 9.48
C ILE A 112 -21.72 -2.91 8.90
N LEU A 113 -21.35 -3.41 7.72
CA LEU A 113 -20.03 -3.18 7.10
C LEU A 113 -19.84 -1.80 6.47
N PHE A 114 -20.85 -0.93 6.44
CA PHE A 114 -20.72 0.43 5.91
C PHE A 114 -21.44 1.41 6.83
N ARG A 115 -20.87 1.61 8.03
CA ARG A 115 -21.38 2.61 8.97
C ARG A 115 -21.02 4.04 8.53
N GLU A 116 -19.97 4.19 7.74
CA GLU A 116 -19.56 5.45 7.14
C GLU A 116 -20.08 5.54 5.70
N LYS A 117 -20.59 6.72 5.34
CA LYS A 117 -21.00 7.00 3.97
C LYS A 117 -19.77 6.97 3.08
N ILE A 118 -19.80 6.11 2.09
CA ILE A 118 -18.80 6.05 1.03
C ILE A 118 -18.96 7.31 0.17
N SER A 119 -17.91 8.13 0.05
CA SER A 119 -17.87 9.27 -0.89
C SER A 119 -16.89 9.01 -2.03
N VAL A 120 -17.42 8.68 -3.20
CA VAL A 120 -16.71 8.48 -4.45
C VAL A 120 -16.08 9.78 -4.94
N ARG A 121 -16.76 10.93 -4.79
CA ARG A 121 -16.22 12.23 -5.22
C ARG A 121 -14.99 12.63 -4.42
N GLU A 122 -14.98 12.37 -3.10
CA GLU A 122 -13.83 12.65 -2.24
C GLU A 122 -12.66 11.73 -2.57
N ALA A 123 -12.92 10.43 -2.77
CA ALA A 123 -11.89 9.49 -3.19
C ALA A 123 -11.30 9.85 -4.57
N PHE A 124 -12.13 10.33 -5.50
CA PHE A 124 -11.69 10.84 -6.80
C PHE A 124 -10.83 12.10 -6.63
N ALA A 125 -11.28 13.07 -5.82
CA ALA A 125 -10.55 14.30 -5.54
C ALA A 125 -9.21 14.03 -4.86
N LEU A 126 -9.14 13.08 -3.91
CA LEU A 126 -7.92 12.62 -3.28
C LEU A 126 -6.96 12.00 -4.30
N ARG A 127 -7.46 11.15 -5.20
CA ARG A 127 -6.64 10.60 -6.28
C ARG A 127 -6.07 11.70 -7.19
N HIS A 128 -6.87 12.71 -7.53
CA HIS A 128 -6.46 13.82 -8.38
C HIS A 128 -5.58 14.86 -7.66
N SER A 129 -5.69 14.99 -6.35
CA SER A 129 -4.90 15.92 -5.54
C SER A 129 -3.48 15.41 -5.28
N ILE A 130 -3.25 14.10 -5.45
CA ILE A 130 -1.91 13.50 -5.53
C ILE A 130 -1.28 13.87 -6.89
N LYS A 131 -1.08 15.17 -7.10
CA LYS A 131 -0.18 15.71 -8.11
C LYS A 131 1.22 15.57 -7.55
N VAL A 132 1.89 14.49 -7.92
CA VAL A 132 3.33 14.38 -7.70
C VAL A 132 3.96 15.58 -8.41
N LYS A 133 4.49 16.55 -7.65
CA LYS A 133 5.09 17.76 -8.21
C LYS A 133 6.38 17.34 -8.92
N PHE A 134 6.28 17.06 -10.21
CA PHE A 134 7.43 16.72 -11.04
C PHE A 134 8.33 17.96 -11.10
N GLY A 135 9.54 17.87 -10.55
CA GLY A 135 10.58 18.84 -10.86
C GLY A 135 10.76 18.86 -12.38
N ARG A 136 10.83 20.05 -13.00
CA ARG A 136 10.99 20.25 -14.45
C ARG A 136 12.36 19.76 -14.96
N GLY A 137 12.70 18.49 -14.73
CA GLY A 137 13.91 17.82 -15.18
C GLY A 137 13.57 16.80 -16.26
N ASN A 138 13.93 17.12 -17.50
CA ASN A 138 13.39 16.52 -18.74
C ASN A 138 13.86 15.09 -19.06
N ALA A 139 14.48 14.35 -18.14
CA ALA A 139 15.09 13.03 -18.42
C ALA A 139 14.49 11.85 -17.64
N ASP A 140 13.75 12.10 -16.56
CA ASP A 140 13.29 11.04 -15.65
C ASP A 140 11.78 10.72 -15.79
N ASN A 141 11.09 11.23 -16.81
CA ASN A 141 9.62 11.16 -16.90
C ASN A 141 9.04 9.74 -16.83
N GLU A 142 9.74 8.71 -17.32
CA GLU A 142 9.22 7.33 -17.33
C GLU A 142 9.38 6.65 -15.96
N ALA A 143 10.57 6.76 -15.35
CA ALA A 143 10.78 6.31 -13.97
C ALA A 143 9.91 7.11 -12.98
N GLN A 144 9.67 8.39 -13.27
CA GLN A 144 8.76 9.25 -12.52
C GLN A 144 7.30 8.92 -12.77
N ALA A 145 6.90 8.53 -13.99
CA ALA A 145 5.55 8.06 -14.29
C ALA A 145 5.28 6.72 -13.59
N GLN A 146 6.24 5.79 -13.63
CA GLN A 146 6.19 4.54 -12.88
C GLN A 146 6.15 4.80 -11.37
N ARG A 147 6.95 5.75 -10.86
CA ARG A 147 6.90 6.14 -9.45
C ARG A 147 5.59 6.81 -9.08
N ALA A 148 5.04 7.66 -9.94
CA ALA A 148 3.73 8.27 -9.75
C ALA A 148 2.63 7.20 -9.76
N GLU A 149 2.73 6.19 -10.62
CA GLU A 149 1.81 5.06 -10.66
C GLU A 149 1.94 4.18 -9.42
N VAL A 150 3.17 3.92 -8.94
CA VAL A 150 3.42 3.25 -7.65
C VAL A 150 2.81 4.04 -6.51
N LEU A 151 3.00 5.37 -6.46
CA LEU A 151 2.39 6.23 -5.45
C LEU A 151 0.86 6.26 -5.55
N ARG A 152 0.29 6.21 -6.76
CA ARG A 152 -1.15 6.07 -6.97
C ARG A 152 -1.65 4.72 -6.49
N ASN A 153 -0.91 3.63 -6.74
CA ASN A 153 -1.24 2.29 -6.26
C ASN A 153 -1.10 2.21 -4.73
N GLU A 154 -0.09 2.83 -4.14
CA GLU A 154 0.07 2.94 -2.68
C GLU A 154 -1.06 3.76 -2.06
N ALA A 155 -1.44 4.88 -2.69
CA ALA A 155 -2.59 5.66 -2.27
C ALA A 155 -3.88 4.86 -2.40
N ALA A 156 -4.08 4.10 -3.48
CA ALA A 156 -5.21 3.19 -3.63
C ALA A 156 -5.23 2.12 -2.54
N VAL A 157 -4.08 1.55 -2.16
CA VAL A 157 -3.97 0.61 -1.03
C VAL A 157 -4.28 1.29 0.30
N ALA A 158 -3.84 2.53 0.51
CA ALA A 158 -4.17 3.30 1.71
C ALA A 158 -5.66 3.65 1.78
N LEU A 159 -6.28 4.02 0.65
CA LEU A 159 -7.73 4.23 0.52
C LEU A 159 -8.48 2.93 0.77
N ARG A 160 -8.04 1.78 0.23
CA ARG A 160 -8.57 0.46 0.62
C ARG A 160 -8.46 0.26 2.13
N GLY A 161 -7.34 0.61 2.76
CA GLY A 161 -7.20 0.52 4.22
C GLY A 161 -8.19 1.40 4.99
N LEU A 162 -8.40 2.64 4.54
CA LEU A 162 -9.34 3.60 5.14
C LEU A 162 -10.79 3.12 4.99
N PHE A 163 -11.18 2.65 3.80
CA PHE A 163 -12.56 2.31 3.50
C PHE A 163 -12.93 0.83 3.75
N VAL A 164 -11.96 -0.10 3.78
CA VAL A 164 -12.19 -1.55 3.98
C VAL A 164 -11.80 -2.01 5.39
N PHE A 165 -10.90 -1.30 6.11
CA PHE A 165 -10.43 -1.69 7.45
C PHE A 165 -10.75 -0.70 8.58
N GLY A 166 -11.58 0.33 8.33
CA GLY A 166 -12.11 1.22 9.36
C GLY A 166 -13.08 0.58 10.36
N HIS A 167 -13.26 -0.74 10.33
CA HIS A 167 -14.14 -1.45 11.23
C HIS A 167 -13.34 -2.26 12.27
N TYR A 168 -13.60 -1.89 13.54
CA TYR A 168 -13.21 -2.49 14.82
C TYR A 168 -11.89 -2.04 15.45
N ASP A 169 -11.92 -0.83 16.03
CA ASP A 169 -11.34 -0.60 17.36
C ASP A 169 -12.38 0.07 18.28
N THR A 170 -13.64 -0.38 18.24
CA THR A 170 -14.49 -0.26 19.43
C THR A 170 -14.10 -1.38 20.39
N SER A 171 -12.96 -1.20 21.03
CA SER A 171 -12.60 -1.90 22.26
C SER A 171 -13.52 -1.41 23.39
N SER A 172 -14.78 -1.79 23.33
CA SER A 172 -15.67 -1.84 24.47
C SER A 172 -16.34 -3.21 24.39
N ASP A 173 -16.15 -4.00 25.45
CA ASP A 173 -16.64 -5.36 25.66
C ASP A 173 -15.87 -6.52 25.00
N ARG A 174 -14.86 -7.05 25.71
CA ARG A 174 -15.04 -8.29 26.52
C ARG A 174 -13.75 -8.83 27.14
N ASN A 175 -13.77 -8.92 28.46
CA ASN A 175 -13.39 -10.14 29.16
C ASN A 175 -14.17 -11.32 28.53
N ARG A 176 -13.53 -12.13 27.67
CA ARG A 176 -13.87 -13.55 27.55
C ARG A 176 -12.81 -14.34 26.80
N THR A 177 -12.04 -15.06 27.59
CA THR A 177 -11.33 -16.28 27.23
C THR A 177 -12.27 -17.25 26.50
N THR A 178 -11.94 -17.66 25.28
CA THR A 178 -11.95 -19.06 24.84
C THR A 178 -11.45 -19.17 23.39
N GLN A 179 -10.69 -20.24 23.17
CA GLN A 179 -10.06 -20.65 21.93
C GLN A 179 -11.11 -20.87 20.83
N SER A 180 -10.82 -20.41 19.61
CA SER A 180 -11.27 -21.11 18.40
C SER A 180 -10.37 -20.76 17.21
N SER A 181 -9.75 -21.80 16.68
CA SER A 181 -8.96 -21.84 15.46
C SER A 181 -9.84 -21.87 14.21
N ASN A 182 -9.27 -21.43 13.08
CA ASN A 182 -9.78 -21.45 11.70
C ASN A 182 -10.56 -20.22 11.23
N SER A 183 -9.86 -19.31 10.58
CA SER A 183 -10.34 -18.61 9.39
C SER A 183 -9.19 -18.43 8.40
N GLN A 184 -9.47 -18.74 7.14
CA GLN A 184 -8.53 -18.74 6.02
C GLN A 184 -8.06 -17.31 5.74
N GLN A 185 -6.74 -17.08 5.88
CA GLN A 185 -6.11 -15.85 5.41
C GLN A 185 -5.92 -15.93 3.90
N LEU A 186 -6.60 -15.06 3.16
CA LEU A 186 -6.36 -14.82 1.73
C LEU A 186 -4.92 -14.29 1.51
N PRO A 187 -4.29 -14.61 0.37
CA PRO A 187 -2.89 -14.31 0.11
C PRO A 187 -2.67 -12.80 0.03
N ARG A 188 -1.82 -12.28 0.92
CA ARG A 188 -1.27 -10.92 0.83
C ARG A 188 -0.49 -10.80 -0.48
N SER A 189 -0.79 -9.77 -1.26
CA SER A 189 -0.06 -9.39 -2.48
C SER A 189 1.42 -9.15 -2.17
N ALA A 190 2.30 -9.70 -3.02
CA ALA A 190 3.74 -9.53 -2.98
C ALA A 190 4.12 -8.07 -3.31
N GLY A 191 4.19 -7.24 -2.29
CA GLY A 191 4.53 -5.81 -2.40
C GLY A 191 4.59 -5.12 -1.05
N GLY A 192 4.93 -5.86 0.01
CA GLY A 192 5.03 -5.33 1.36
C GLY A 192 6.18 -4.33 1.48
N PHE A 193 5.81 -3.09 1.77
CA PHE A 193 6.58 -2.02 2.41
C PHE A 193 7.96 -2.43 2.96
N ASP A 194 9.03 -2.06 2.26
CA ASP A 194 10.37 -1.93 2.85
C ASP A 194 10.87 -0.50 2.65
N LEU A 195 10.87 0.29 3.73
CA LEU A 195 11.35 1.67 3.76
C LEU A 195 12.86 1.77 3.98
N SER A 196 13.61 0.68 3.84
CA SER A 196 15.07 0.66 3.98
C SER A 196 15.82 0.74 2.64
N TYR A 197 15.54 1.76 1.82
CA TYR A 197 16.49 2.13 0.77
C TYR A 197 17.71 2.84 1.38
N THR A 198 18.71 2.05 1.78
CA THR A 198 20.06 2.56 2.03
C THR A 198 20.78 2.68 0.69
N PRO A 199 21.17 3.89 0.23
CA PRO A 199 22.07 3.99 -0.92
C PRO A 199 23.40 3.34 -0.52
N GLY A 200 23.77 2.28 -1.24
CA GLY A 200 25.01 1.56 -1.04
C GLY A 200 26.21 2.49 -1.20
N LEU A 201 26.98 2.60 -0.13
CA LEU A 201 28.35 3.11 -0.15
C LEU A 201 29.22 2.12 -0.94
N GLY A 202 29.72 2.54 -2.09
CA GLY A 202 30.83 1.85 -2.74
C GLY A 202 30.90 2.00 -4.26
N GLN A 203 31.33 3.17 -4.75
CA GLN A 203 32.52 3.30 -5.61
C GLN A 203 32.65 4.73 -6.15
N ASN A 204 33.91 5.18 -6.16
CA ASN A 204 34.40 6.52 -6.44
C ASN A 204 33.88 7.10 -7.77
N HIS A 205 33.09 8.19 -7.70
CA HIS A 205 32.96 9.14 -8.80
C HIS A 205 33.56 10.48 -8.40
N PRO A 206 34.60 10.97 -9.13
CA PRO A 206 35.27 12.21 -8.84
C PRO A 206 34.66 13.33 -9.70
N TRP A 207 33.52 13.88 -9.29
CA TRP A 207 33.07 15.19 -9.76
C TRP A 207 32.58 15.96 -8.54
N GLY A 208 33.38 16.96 -8.17
CA GLY A 208 33.15 17.79 -7.00
C GLY A 208 32.12 18.89 -7.21
N SER A 209 32.00 19.64 -6.13
CA SER A 209 31.41 20.98 -5.98
C SER A 209 29.89 21.10 -5.79
N ASN A 210 29.58 21.38 -4.52
CA ASN A 210 28.79 22.51 -4.06
C ASN A 210 27.34 22.64 -4.53
N SER A 211 26.44 22.08 -3.73
CA SER A 211 25.13 22.69 -3.52
C SER A 211 24.73 22.51 -2.05
N LEU A 212 25.20 23.49 -1.27
CA LEU A 212 24.63 23.86 0.02
C LEU A 212 23.20 24.36 -0.24
N GLU A 213 22.25 24.02 0.62
CA GLU A 213 20.82 24.39 0.59
C GLU A 213 19.91 23.52 -0.30
N GLN A 214 19.67 22.30 0.17
CA GLN A 214 18.46 21.57 -0.18
C GLN A 214 17.29 22.18 0.61
N GLU A 215 16.68 23.19 0.02
CA GLU A 215 15.53 23.90 0.54
C GLU A 215 14.35 22.93 0.66
N GLY A 216 14.08 22.48 1.89
CA GLY A 216 12.90 21.68 2.22
C GLY A 216 11.63 22.43 1.81
N LEU A 217 10.58 21.69 1.44
CA LEU A 217 9.24 22.20 1.11
C LEU A 217 8.85 23.40 1.99
N ARG A 218 9.09 24.62 1.49
CA ARG A 218 8.39 25.81 1.97
C ARG A 218 6.99 25.71 1.39
N ILE A 219 6.03 25.37 2.24
CA ILE A 219 4.64 25.70 1.99
C ILE A 219 4.66 27.22 1.88
N ILE A 220 4.42 27.74 0.67
CA ILE A 220 4.30 29.17 0.43
C ILE A 220 2.96 29.53 1.08
N ASP A 221 3.03 30.00 2.32
CA ASP A 221 1.91 30.60 3.03
C ASP A 221 1.39 31.79 2.21
N ASP A 222 0.08 31.97 2.27
CA ASP A 222 -0.68 32.99 1.58
C ASP A 222 0.02 34.35 1.62
N ASN A 223 0.31 34.90 0.44
CA ASN A 223 0.89 36.22 0.29
C ASN A 223 -0.08 37.23 0.94
N GLU A 224 0.25 37.75 2.11
CA GLU A 224 -0.55 38.76 2.82
C GLU A 224 -0.80 40.02 1.97
N ALA A 225 0.09 40.28 1.00
CA ALA A 225 -0.09 41.28 -0.03
C ALA A 225 -1.26 40.98 -0.99
N ALA A 226 -1.52 39.72 -1.32
CA ALA A 226 -2.64 39.31 -2.16
C ALA A 226 -3.98 39.43 -1.41
N PHE A 227 -3.98 39.14 -0.11
CA PHE A 227 -5.16 39.36 0.74
C PHE A 227 -5.48 40.85 0.88
N SER A 228 -4.47 41.68 1.15
CA SER A 228 -4.63 43.14 1.25
C SER A 228 -5.08 43.77 -0.07
N ALA A 229 -4.61 43.25 -1.21
CA ALA A 229 -5.05 43.70 -2.54
C ALA A 229 -6.50 43.32 -2.85
N ALA A 230 -6.93 42.10 -2.49
CA ALA A 230 -8.31 41.66 -2.66
C ALA A 230 -9.29 42.48 -1.79
N ASP A 231 -8.89 42.80 -0.56
CA ASP A 231 -9.72 43.60 0.36
C ASP A 231 -9.86 45.05 -0.12
N ALA A 232 -8.80 45.63 -0.69
CA ALA A 232 -8.85 46.96 -1.31
C ALA A 232 -9.77 47.00 -2.54
N VAL A 233 -9.74 45.97 -3.40
CA VAL A 233 -10.63 45.86 -4.58
C VAL A 233 -12.07 45.69 -4.14
N ALA A 234 -12.34 44.83 -3.15
CA ALA A 234 -13.69 44.65 -2.61
C ALA A 234 -14.25 45.95 -2.00
N TRP A 235 -13.41 46.75 -1.34
CA TRP A 235 -13.81 48.08 -0.87
C TRP A 235 -14.12 49.04 -2.02
N GLN A 236 -13.33 49.00 -3.09
CA GLN A 236 -13.57 49.81 -4.28
C GLN A 236 -14.90 49.45 -4.95
N ASP A 237 -15.22 48.16 -5.08
CA ASP A 237 -16.48 47.68 -5.64
C ASP A 237 -17.69 48.13 -4.81
N ILE A 238 -17.56 48.15 -3.47
CA ILE A 238 -18.61 48.66 -2.57
C ILE A 238 -18.78 50.19 -2.76
N GLN A 239 -17.70 50.94 -2.95
CA GLN A 239 -17.78 52.38 -3.22
C GLN A 239 -18.45 52.67 -4.56
N GLU A 240 -18.16 51.89 -5.60
CA GLU A 240 -18.80 52.01 -6.91
C GLU A 240 -20.28 51.62 -6.85
N ALA A 241 -20.63 50.56 -6.11
CA ALA A 241 -22.01 50.09 -5.98
C ALA A 241 -22.90 51.05 -5.16
N PHE A 242 -22.33 51.84 -4.24
CA PHE A 242 -23.08 52.75 -3.36
C PHE A 242 -22.53 54.18 -3.32
N PRO A 243 -22.60 54.95 -4.44
CA PRO A 243 -22.04 56.30 -4.51
C PRO A 243 -22.66 57.29 -3.50
N HIS A 244 -23.90 57.02 -3.09
CA HIS A 244 -24.71 57.91 -2.25
C HIS A 244 -24.30 57.92 -0.77
N LEU A 245 -23.57 56.89 -0.31
CA LEU A 245 -23.12 56.80 1.09
C LEU A 245 -22.03 57.81 1.45
N MET A 246 -21.30 58.33 0.45
CA MET A 246 -20.20 59.30 0.64
C MET A 246 -20.64 60.77 0.42
N GLY A 247 -21.88 61.01 -0.03
CA GLY A 247 -22.38 62.32 -0.43
C GLY A 247 -23.19 63.10 0.61
N LEU A 248 -23.12 62.76 1.90
CA LEU A 248 -23.89 63.42 2.97
C LEU A 248 -23.20 64.65 3.57
N GLY A 249 -22.46 65.39 2.75
CA GLY A 249 -21.78 66.60 3.19
C GLY A 249 -21.72 67.64 2.09
N THR A 250 -22.83 68.34 1.85
CA THR A 250 -22.91 69.81 1.85
C THR A 250 -24.29 70.27 1.36
N ASP A 251 -24.86 71.20 2.12
CA ASP A 251 -25.82 72.22 1.69
C ASP A 251 -27.27 71.80 1.41
N VAL A 252 -27.99 71.43 2.48
CA VAL A 252 -29.44 71.68 2.54
C VAL A 252 -29.79 72.48 3.80
N ASN A 253 -30.21 73.71 3.52
CA ASN A 253 -30.66 74.77 4.41
C ASN A 253 -31.73 74.28 5.42
N PRO A 254 -31.55 74.43 6.74
CA PRO A 254 -32.46 73.88 7.73
C PRO A 254 -33.70 74.76 7.90
N SER A 255 -34.87 74.24 7.50
CA SER A 255 -36.16 74.79 7.90
C SER A 255 -36.43 74.43 9.36
N PRO A 256 -36.66 75.40 10.27
CA PRO A 256 -36.80 75.13 11.69
C PRO A 256 -38.26 74.77 12.00
N ARG A 257 -38.43 73.80 12.91
CA ARG A 257 -39.66 73.36 13.60
C ARG A 257 -40.27 72.09 13.04
N GLN A 258 -39.79 70.93 13.51
CA GLN A 258 -40.62 69.80 14.02
C GLN A 258 -39.80 68.52 14.37
N SER A 259 -38.50 68.60 14.60
CA SER A 259 -37.63 67.41 14.66
C SER A 259 -36.83 67.26 15.96
N GLN A 260 -37.48 67.27 17.13
CA GLN A 260 -36.80 66.98 18.41
C GLN A 260 -37.10 65.59 18.99
N GLN A 261 -38.02 64.81 18.41
CA GLN A 261 -38.35 63.47 18.93
C GLN A 261 -37.68 62.30 18.18
N HIS A 262 -37.13 62.52 16.98
CA HIS A 262 -36.47 61.45 16.21
C HIS A 262 -35.02 61.15 16.65
N ASP A 263 -34.32 62.12 17.24
CA ASP A 263 -32.90 61.97 17.60
C ASP A 263 -32.67 60.95 18.74
N ASN A 264 -33.63 60.80 19.66
CA ASN A 264 -33.50 59.87 20.77
C ASN A 264 -33.56 58.39 20.34
N ARG A 265 -34.37 58.06 19.32
CA ARG A 265 -34.45 56.67 18.80
C ARG A 265 -33.20 56.27 18.03
N SER A 266 -32.67 57.19 17.23
CA SER A 266 -31.42 56.97 16.49
C SER A 266 -30.23 56.77 17.45
N SER A 267 -30.18 57.54 18.54
CA SER A 267 -29.15 57.40 19.57
C SER A 267 -29.19 56.02 20.27
N GLN A 268 -30.38 55.54 20.63
CA GLN A 268 -30.55 54.22 21.25
C GLN A 268 -30.16 53.07 20.31
N LEU A 269 -30.51 53.17 19.01
CA LEU A 269 -30.13 52.15 18.03
C LEU A 269 -28.61 52.09 17.84
N LEU A 270 -27.95 53.24 17.77
CA LEU A 270 -26.48 53.32 17.69
C LEU A 270 -25.80 52.72 18.93
N GLU A 271 -26.37 52.92 20.11
CA GLU A 271 -25.84 52.31 21.34
C GLU A 271 -25.95 50.79 21.33
N VAL A 272 -27.08 50.24 20.87
CA VAL A 272 -27.26 48.79 20.69
C VAL A 272 -26.24 48.24 19.69
N VAL A 273 -26.06 48.90 18.54
CA VAL A 273 -25.07 48.49 17.53
C VAL A 273 -23.65 48.49 18.09
N ARG A 274 -23.27 49.53 18.86
CA ARG A 274 -21.95 49.57 19.52
C ARG A 274 -21.76 48.43 20.53
N ARG A 275 -22.78 48.12 21.34
CA ARG A 275 -22.71 47.00 22.30
C ARG A 275 -22.57 45.67 21.58
N THR A 276 -23.34 45.44 20.52
CA THR A 276 -23.23 44.22 19.72
C THR A 276 -21.85 44.10 19.08
N ALA A 277 -21.31 45.16 18.48
CA ALA A 277 -19.98 45.16 17.89
C ALA A 277 -18.89 44.80 18.92
N VAL A 278 -18.95 45.35 20.14
CA VAL A 278 -18.00 45.02 21.21
C VAL A 278 -18.09 43.55 21.62
N ILE A 279 -19.30 42.98 21.68
CA ILE A 279 -19.52 41.56 21.97
C ILE A 279 -18.92 40.70 20.85
N THR A 280 -19.20 41.02 19.58
CA THR A 280 -18.67 40.28 18.44
C THR A 280 -17.14 40.29 18.40
N ILE A 281 -16.50 41.46 18.60
CA ILE A 281 -15.04 41.57 18.66
C ILE A 281 -14.46 40.72 19.81
N LYS A 282 -15.15 40.67 20.96
CA LYS A 282 -14.74 39.85 22.10
C LYS A 282 -14.85 38.34 21.78
N GLU A 283 -15.94 37.91 21.15
CA GLU A 283 -16.14 36.53 20.74
C GLU A 283 -15.11 36.08 19.68
N GLU A 284 -14.80 36.95 18.71
CA GLU A 284 -13.77 36.69 17.70
C GLU A 284 -12.38 36.55 18.33
N ARG A 285 -12.05 37.42 19.29
CA ARG A 285 -10.79 37.31 20.04
C ARG A 285 -10.70 36.01 20.83
N GLU A 286 -11.77 35.59 21.48
CA GLU A 286 -11.80 34.31 22.23
C GLU A 286 -11.65 33.11 21.29
N LYS A 287 -12.33 33.12 20.14
CA LYS A 287 -12.18 32.09 19.10
C LYS A 287 -10.75 32.05 18.56
N ALA A 288 -10.12 33.20 18.32
CA ALA A 288 -8.74 33.28 17.86
C ALA A 288 -7.76 32.69 18.91
N GLU A 289 -7.94 33.02 20.19
CA GLU A 289 -7.14 32.45 21.28
C GLU A 289 -7.34 30.93 21.41
N GLN A 290 -8.56 30.43 21.25
CA GLN A 290 -8.85 29.00 21.27
C GLN A 290 -8.17 28.27 20.11
N LEU A 291 -8.22 28.86 18.91
CA LEU A 291 -7.57 28.31 17.72
C LEU A 291 -6.04 28.29 17.90
N GLU A 292 -5.46 29.33 18.48
CA GLU A 292 -4.03 29.36 18.82
C GLU A 292 -3.64 28.29 19.84
N ARG A 293 -4.45 28.09 20.90
CA ARG A 293 -4.24 26.98 21.85
C ARG A 293 -4.29 25.62 21.17
N ASN A 294 -5.25 25.41 20.27
CA ASN A 294 -5.36 24.17 19.50
C ASN A 294 -4.15 23.95 18.59
N ARG A 295 -3.65 25.01 17.92
CA ARG A 295 -2.41 24.95 17.12
C ARG A 295 -1.21 24.55 17.98
N ARG A 296 -1.06 25.13 19.18
CA ARG A 296 0.02 24.78 20.11
C ARG A 296 -0.06 23.31 20.55
N LEU A 297 -1.26 22.80 20.88
CA LEU A 297 -1.45 21.39 21.25
C LEU A 297 -1.10 20.44 20.09
N TYR A 298 -1.55 20.77 18.88
CA TYR A 298 -1.23 19.98 17.69
C TYR A 298 0.28 19.92 17.44
N PHE A 299 0.97 21.05 17.58
CA PHE A 299 2.43 21.12 17.44
C PHE A 299 3.15 20.24 18.47
N LEU A 300 2.74 20.30 19.75
CA LEU A 300 3.31 19.44 20.80
C LEU A 300 3.08 17.96 20.52
N GLN A 301 1.88 17.58 20.08
CA GLN A 301 1.56 16.21 19.71
C GLN A 301 2.39 15.73 18.52
N ALA A 302 2.63 16.61 17.53
CA ALA A 302 3.48 16.31 16.39
C ALA A 302 4.95 16.07 16.82
N LEU A 303 5.47 16.85 17.76
CA LEU A 303 6.79 16.64 18.36
C LEU A 303 6.88 15.32 19.12
N GLU A 304 5.84 14.97 19.88
CA GLU A 304 5.78 13.70 20.60
C GLU A 304 5.79 12.50 19.63
N ARG A 305 5.00 12.57 18.56
CA ARG A 305 5.00 11.54 17.50
C ARG A 305 6.38 11.43 16.83
N LYS A 306 7.05 12.57 16.58
CA LYS A 306 8.42 12.57 16.04
C LYS A 306 9.40 11.89 17.01
N LYS A 307 9.34 12.20 18.31
CA LYS A 307 10.15 11.55 19.35
C LYS A 307 9.91 10.04 19.38
N LYS A 308 8.65 9.60 19.37
CA LYS A 308 8.28 8.16 19.32
C LYS A 308 8.86 7.46 18.09
N ARG A 309 8.79 8.08 16.90
CA ARG A 309 9.39 7.53 15.67
C ARG A 309 10.91 7.38 15.77
N VAL A 310 11.60 8.34 16.37
CA VAL A 310 13.05 8.29 16.56
C VAL A 310 13.43 7.15 17.52
N ILE A 311 12.73 7.02 18.65
CA ILE A 311 12.96 5.93 19.62
C ILE A 311 12.69 4.57 18.96
N ALA A 312 11.57 4.42 18.25
CA ALA A 312 11.24 3.17 17.54
C ALA A 312 12.32 2.80 16.50
N LYS A 313 12.85 3.78 15.75
CA LYS A 313 13.95 3.57 14.81
C LYS A 313 15.24 3.11 15.50
N GLN A 314 15.56 3.69 16.66
CA GLN A 314 16.72 3.29 17.44
C GLN A 314 16.58 1.87 18.00
N GLN A 315 15.40 1.53 18.52
CA GLN A 315 15.09 0.17 18.98
C GLN A 315 15.15 -0.85 17.85
N ALA A 316 14.61 -0.53 16.67
CA ALA A 316 14.70 -1.40 15.49
C ALA A 316 16.17 -1.62 15.08
N LYS A 317 17.01 -0.58 15.12
CA LYS A 317 18.46 -0.70 14.85
C LYS A 317 19.17 -1.59 15.87
N GLN A 318 18.84 -1.47 17.15
CA GLN A 318 19.38 -2.32 18.21
C GLN A 318 18.94 -3.78 18.05
N ALA A 319 17.67 -4.02 17.74
CA ALA A 319 17.13 -5.36 17.49
C ALA A 319 17.79 -6.03 16.26
N ALA A 320 18.01 -5.27 15.18
CA ALA A 320 18.72 -5.76 14.01
C ALA A 320 20.19 -6.13 14.33
N ALA A 321 20.87 -5.30 15.12
CA ALA A 321 22.24 -5.59 15.56
C ALA A 321 22.30 -6.85 16.45
N ALA A 322 21.34 -7.02 17.36
CA ALA A 322 21.23 -8.23 18.19
C ALA A 322 20.99 -9.49 17.33
N SER A 323 20.08 -9.40 16.36
CA SER A 323 19.81 -10.51 15.42
C SER A 323 21.05 -10.90 14.61
N LEU A 324 21.88 -9.93 14.21
CA LEU A 324 23.12 -10.22 13.48
C LEU A 324 24.14 -10.94 14.37
N LEU A 325 24.25 -10.55 15.65
CA LEU A 325 25.12 -11.25 16.61
C LEU A 325 24.65 -12.70 16.86
N ASP A 326 23.34 -12.92 16.95
CA ASP A 326 22.79 -14.28 17.09
C ASP A 326 23.05 -15.13 15.83
N GLU A 327 22.98 -14.54 14.64
CA GLU A 327 23.33 -15.24 13.39
C GLU A 327 24.82 -15.61 13.34
N LEU A 328 25.70 -14.71 13.77
CA LEU A 328 27.15 -14.99 13.86
C LEU A 328 27.42 -16.12 14.85
N ARG A 329 26.82 -16.08 16.05
CA ARG A 329 26.94 -17.16 17.03
C ARG A 329 26.46 -18.50 16.46
N ALA A 330 25.34 -18.51 15.75
CA ALA A 330 24.83 -19.71 15.11
C ALA A 330 25.77 -20.25 14.02
N LYS A 331 26.47 -19.37 13.27
CA LYS A 331 27.49 -19.78 12.30
C LYS A 331 28.71 -20.38 13.00
N ASP A 332 29.15 -19.79 14.10
CA ASP A 332 30.27 -20.32 14.90
C ASP A 332 29.94 -21.70 15.49
N GLU A 333 28.73 -21.87 16.05
CA GLU A 333 28.25 -23.17 16.54
C GLU A 333 28.21 -24.23 15.43
N LEU A 334 27.74 -23.87 14.23
CA LEU A 334 27.75 -24.76 13.07
C LEU A 334 29.18 -25.15 12.67
N GLN A 335 30.12 -24.20 12.74
CA GLN A 335 31.52 -24.46 12.41
C GLN A 335 32.18 -25.38 13.45
N ILE A 336 31.91 -25.18 14.75
CA ILE A 336 32.35 -26.06 15.82
C ILE A 336 31.82 -27.48 15.59
N ALA A 337 30.52 -27.62 15.28
CA ALA A 337 29.90 -28.91 15.02
C ALA A 337 30.51 -29.62 13.79
N ARG A 338 30.85 -28.88 12.72
CA ARG A 338 31.56 -29.43 11.55
C ARG A 338 32.93 -29.98 11.95
N ASN A 339 33.72 -29.18 12.66
CA ASN A 339 35.05 -29.59 13.13
C ASN A 339 34.97 -30.82 14.05
N GLU A 340 33.92 -30.95 14.87
CA GLU A 340 33.69 -32.12 15.71
C GLU A 340 33.37 -33.38 14.89
N ILE A 341 32.51 -33.26 13.86
CA ILE A 341 32.20 -34.36 12.94
C ILE A 341 33.47 -34.83 12.22
N ASP A 342 34.31 -33.91 11.77
CA ASP A 342 35.55 -34.26 11.06
C ASP A 342 36.55 -34.97 12.00
N ARG A 343 36.73 -34.48 13.24
CA ARG A 343 37.51 -35.19 14.26
C ARG A 343 36.97 -36.59 14.53
N TRP A 344 35.65 -36.74 14.63
CA TRP A 344 35.03 -38.05 14.83
C TRP A 344 35.28 -38.99 13.64
N ARG A 345 35.17 -38.49 12.40
CA ARG A 345 35.49 -39.27 11.19
C ARG A 345 36.93 -39.73 11.16
N GLU A 346 37.88 -38.87 11.51
CA GLU A 346 39.30 -39.25 11.60
C GLU A 346 39.52 -40.35 12.65
N GLN A 347 38.83 -40.29 13.80
CA GLN A 347 38.89 -41.35 14.80
C GLN A 347 38.33 -42.68 14.29
N GLN A 348 37.21 -42.64 13.56
CA GLN A 348 36.62 -43.84 12.93
C GLN A 348 37.56 -44.45 11.90
N TRP A 349 38.16 -43.63 11.03
CA TRP A 349 39.15 -44.08 10.05
C TRP A 349 40.35 -44.75 10.71
N LYS A 350 40.93 -44.14 11.75
CA LYS A 350 42.02 -44.74 12.53
C LYS A 350 41.62 -46.07 13.18
N SER A 351 40.37 -46.18 13.66
CA SER A 351 39.86 -47.43 14.21
C SER A 351 39.74 -48.52 13.16
N TRP A 352 39.26 -48.17 11.96
CA TRP A 352 39.18 -49.10 10.82
C TRP A 352 40.54 -49.53 10.31
N GLU A 353 41.51 -48.63 10.20
CA GLU A 353 42.89 -48.97 9.83
C GLU A 353 43.50 -49.98 10.82
N LYS A 354 43.33 -49.76 12.13
CA LYS A 354 43.78 -50.71 13.16
C LYS A 354 43.09 -52.07 13.05
N ALA A 355 41.79 -52.09 12.79
CA ALA A 355 41.03 -53.33 12.62
C ALA A 355 41.48 -54.09 11.35
N SER A 356 41.70 -53.38 10.25
CA SER A 356 42.21 -53.95 9.00
C SER A 356 43.60 -54.52 9.16
N LEU A 357 44.50 -53.83 9.87
CA LEU A 357 45.85 -54.34 10.16
C LEU A 357 45.78 -55.65 10.96
N LYS A 358 44.95 -55.71 12.00
CA LYS A 358 44.73 -56.94 12.77
C LYS A 358 44.17 -58.08 11.92
N HIS A 359 43.23 -57.77 11.03
CA HIS A 359 42.68 -58.77 10.12
C HIS A 359 43.76 -59.34 9.18
N ASN A 360 44.59 -58.49 8.60
CA ASN A 360 45.71 -58.91 7.76
C ASN A 360 46.74 -59.74 8.54
N GLU A 361 46.99 -59.39 9.80
CA GLU A 361 47.88 -60.16 10.69
C GLU A 361 47.33 -61.55 10.98
N ILE A 362 46.03 -61.68 11.30
CA ILE A 362 45.35 -62.97 11.50
C ILE A 362 45.40 -63.80 10.21
N GLN A 363 45.14 -63.18 9.06
CA GLN A 363 45.14 -63.88 7.78
C GLN A 363 46.54 -64.39 7.41
N ASN A 364 47.59 -63.59 7.61
CA ASN A 364 48.97 -64.05 7.43
C ASN A 364 49.33 -65.19 8.39
N GLN A 365 48.85 -65.16 9.65
CA GLN A 365 49.04 -66.26 10.59
C GLN A 365 48.33 -67.54 10.12
N GLN A 366 47.10 -67.44 9.60
CA GLN A 366 46.38 -68.58 9.04
C GLN A 366 47.09 -69.17 7.83
N ASP A 367 47.52 -68.34 6.88
CA ASP A 367 48.24 -68.78 5.68
C ASP A 367 49.58 -69.47 6.05
N SER A 368 50.25 -69.00 7.11
CA SER A 368 51.46 -69.65 7.63
C SER A 368 51.21 -71.00 8.34
N ASN A 369 49.99 -71.27 8.81
CA ASN A 369 49.64 -72.47 9.56
C ASN A 369 49.02 -73.58 8.69
N VAL A 370 48.56 -73.27 7.47
CA VAL A 370 47.93 -74.21 6.52
C VAL A 370 48.94 -75.16 5.83
N HIS A 371 50.23 -75.14 6.22
CA HIS A 371 51.25 -76.07 5.71
C HIS A 371 51.60 -77.24 6.65
N THR A 372 50.74 -77.59 7.61
CA THR A 372 50.88 -78.84 8.39
C THR A 372 49.61 -79.69 8.26
N PRO A 373 49.63 -80.85 7.59
CA PRO A 373 48.45 -81.67 7.40
C PRO A 373 48.31 -82.69 8.53
N GLU A 374 47.51 -82.42 9.57
CA GLU A 374 47.03 -83.50 10.42
C GLU A 374 45.74 -83.17 11.21
N GLN A 375 44.67 -83.87 10.81
CA GLN A 375 43.62 -84.53 11.60
C GLN A 375 43.05 -83.92 12.91
N LEU A 376 41.70 -83.90 12.93
CA LEU A 376 40.75 -84.12 14.05
C LEU A 376 39.98 -82.93 14.68
N LEU A 377 38.64 -83.11 14.70
CA LEU A 377 37.54 -82.50 15.49
C LEU A 377 37.81 -82.58 17.02
N PRO A 378 37.03 -82.00 17.98
CA PRO A 378 35.60 -81.56 17.92
C PRO A 378 35.15 -80.33 18.80
N SER A 379 33.88 -79.91 18.58
CA SER A 379 32.79 -79.54 19.53
C SER A 379 32.97 -78.68 20.81
N ALA A 380 31.98 -77.78 20.99
CA ALA A 380 31.21 -77.45 22.21
C ALA A 380 31.39 -76.05 22.88
N ASP A 381 30.22 -75.44 23.06
CA ASP A 381 29.71 -74.66 24.21
C ASP A 381 30.41 -73.40 24.72
N ALA A 382 29.64 -72.31 24.74
CA ALA A 382 29.73 -71.30 25.79
C ALA A 382 28.39 -70.57 25.96
N SER A 383 27.60 -71.02 26.94
CA SER A 383 26.56 -70.25 27.60
C SER A 383 27.17 -69.66 28.87
N ASN A 384 27.13 -68.34 29.11
CA ASN A 384 27.07 -67.82 30.49
C ASN A 384 26.88 -66.30 30.67
N LEU A 385 26.07 -65.98 31.70
CA LEU A 385 26.08 -64.78 32.58
C LEU A 385 25.76 -63.40 31.94
N HIS A 386 24.99 -62.48 32.54
CA HIS A 386 24.72 -62.24 33.95
C HIS A 386 23.47 -61.34 34.13
N SER A 387 22.67 -61.63 35.17
CA SER A 387 21.62 -60.77 35.72
C SER A 387 22.20 -59.70 36.65
N VAL A 388 21.79 -58.42 36.52
CA VAL A 388 21.68 -57.43 37.61
C VAL A 388 20.76 -56.29 37.11
N THR A 389 19.74 -55.91 37.91
CA THR A 389 19.31 -54.54 38.31
C THR A 389 17.79 -54.39 38.36
N GLU A 390 17.23 -54.51 39.56
CA GLU A 390 15.84 -54.25 39.91
C GLU A 390 15.82 -53.21 41.04
N LEU A 391 15.95 -51.92 40.69
CA LEU A 391 15.81 -50.76 41.60
C LEU A 391 15.81 -49.42 40.82
N GLU A 392 15.00 -49.30 39.77
CA GLU A 392 14.76 -48.03 39.06
C GLU A 392 13.28 -47.97 38.62
N ASN A 393 12.37 -47.55 39.50
CA ASN A 393 10.96 -47.43 39.12
C ASN A 393 10.22 -46.20 39.67
N GLN A 394 10.96 -45.17 40.10
CA GLN A 394 10.37 -43.88 40.53
C GLN A 394 10.99 -42.64 39.85
N THR A 395 11.97 -42.81 38.96
CA THR A 395 12.55 -41.72 38.14
C THR A 395 12.20 -41.84 36.64
N SER A 396 11.42 -42.85 36.24
CA SER A 396 11.08 -43.13 34.84
C SER A 396 10.18 -42.06 34.22
N ASP A 397 9.22 -41.53 34.98
CA ASP A 397 8.12 -40.76 34.40
C ASP A 397 8.54 -39.32 34.04
N GLU A 398 9.36 -38.67 34.88
CA GLU A 398 9.93 -37.36 34.55
C GLU A 398 10.95 -37.45 33.40
N ASN A 399 11.71 -38.54 33.33
CA ASN A 399 12.68 -38.78 32.27
C ASN A 399 11.98 -39.07 30.93
N GLU A 400 10.83 -39.75 30.96
CA GLU A 400 10.03 -40.00 29.77
C GLU A 400 9.35 -38.74 29.23
N GLU A 401 8.83 -37.86 30.09
CA GLU A 401 8.27 -36.60 29.66
C GLU A 401 9.34 -35.66 29.05
N ALA A 402 10.54 -35.61 29.66
CA ALA A 402 11.67 -34.88 29.10
C ALA A 402 12.07 -35.41 27.71
N ARG A 403 12.08 -36.74 27.52
CA ARG A 403 12.33 -37.38 26.21
C ARG A 403 11.24 -37.05 25.18
N ARG A 404 9.96 -37.03 25.57
CA ARG A 404 8.84 -36.65 24.69
C ARG A 404 8.95 -35.18 24.28
N ARG A 405 9.24 -34.27 25.21
CA ARG A 405 9.46 -32.83 24.92
C ARG A 405 10.67 -32.61 24.01
N ALA A 406 11.77 -33.33 24.23
CA ALA A 406 12.95 -33.29 23.37
C ALA A 406 12.65 -33.82 21.95
N ALA A 407 11.87 -34.91 21.83
CA ALA A 407 11.45 -35.46 20.55
C ALA A 407 10.55 -34.50 19.77
N LEU A 408 9.61 -33.82 20.44
CA LEU A 408 8.75 -32.80 19.82
C LEU A 408 9.55 -31.58 19.34
N LYS A 409 10.50 -31.08 20.17
CA LYS A 409 11.40 -29.99 19.77
C LYS A 409 12.26 -30.38 18.56
N LYS A 410 12.77 -31.62 18.52
CA LYS A 410 13.55 -32.14 17.38
C LYS A 410 12.70 -32.25 16.10
N LYS A 411 11.45 -32.72 16.21
CA LYS A 411 10.49 -32.74 15.09
C LYS A 411 10.17 -31.33 14.58
N ALA A 412 9.89 -30.37 15.47
CA ALA A 412 9.62 -28.98 15.11
C ALA A 412 10.82 -28.30 14.44
N LYS A 413 12.05 -28.53 14.92
CA LYS A 413 13.28 -28.00 14.28
C LYS A 413 13.47 -28.58 12.88
N ARG A 414 13.23 -29.89 12.69
CA ARG A 414 13.30 -30.54 11.37
C ARG A 414 12.24 -29.99 10.40
N GLN A 415 11.03 -29.70 10.88
CA GLN A 415 9.97 -29.12 10.06
C GLN A 415 10.30 -27.69 9.64
N ARG A 416 10.74 -26.82 10.56
CA ARG A 416 11.19 -25.46 10.23
C ARG A 416 12.36 -25.44 9.25
N ALA A 417 13.33 -26.35 9.40
CA ALA A 417 14.43 -26.49 8.45
C ALA A 417 13.94 -26.92 7.06
N LYS A 418 12.98 -27.85 6.99
CA LYS A 418 12.35 -28.29 5.72
C LYS A 418 11.57 -27.16 5.05
N GLU A 419 10.89 -26.31 5.80
CA GLU A 419 10.18 -25.14 5.27
C GLU A 419 11.13 -24.07 4.75
N ARG A 420 12.20 -23.74 5.49
CA ARG A 420 13.24 -22.81 5.01
C ARG A 420 13.91 -23.31 3.73
N ALA A 421 14.23 -24.61 3.65
CA ALA A 421 14.81 -25.19 2.43
C ALA A 421 13.83 -25.16 1.24
N LYS A 422 12.52 -25.33 1.48
CA LYS A 422 11.51 -25.18 0.42
C LYS A 422 11.37 -23.73 -0.05
N GLU A 423 11.39 -22.78 0.87
CA GLU A 423 11.29 -21.36 0.55
C GLU A 423 12.52 -20.87 -0.21
N GLN A 424 13.72 -21.27 0.21
CA GLN A 424 14.95 -20.97 -0.51
C GLN A 424 14.92 -21.51 -1.96
N LYS A 425 14.46 -22.75 -2.16
CA LYS A 425 14.27 -23.30 -3.51
C LYS A 425 13.26 -22.54 -4.37
N ARG A 426 12.19 -21.99 -3.76
CA ARG A 426 11.22 -21.14 -4.46
C ARG A 426 11.84 -19.83 -4.92
N GLN A 427 12.66 -19.21 -4.07
CA GLN A 427 13.39 -17.98 -4.39
C GLN A 427 14.44 -18.21 -5.49
N GLU A 428 15.22 -19.28 -5.38
CA GLU A 428 16.20 -19.65 -6.41
C GLU A 428 15.52 -19.92 -7.77
N HIS A 429 14.41 -20.65 -7.78
CA HIS A 429 13.64 -20.89 -8.99
C HIS A 429 13.04 -19.61 -9.59
N ALA A 430 12.55 -18.68 -8.77
CA ALA A 430 12.06 -17.38 -9.23
C ALA A 430 13.18 -16.55 -9.87
N ALA A 431 14.37 -16.51 -9.25
CA ALA A 431 15.53 -15.82 -9.79
C ALA A 431 16.05 -16.43 -11.10
N ILE A 432 16.01 -17.76 -11.25
CA ILE A 432 16.36 -18.44 -12.50
C ILE A 432 15.37 -18.06 -13.60
N LYS A 433 14.06 -18.12 -13.31
CA LYS A 433 13.01 -17.75 -14.27
C LYS A 433 13.09 -16.29 -14.72
N GLU A 434 13.49 -15.38 -13.83
CA GLU A 434 13.73 -13.97 -14.17
C GLU A 434 14.94 -13.81 -15.11
N LYS A 435 16.04 -14.51 -14.83
CA LYS A 435 17.22 -14.52 -15.71
C LYS A 435 16.90 -15.10 -17.09
N GLU A 436 16.13 -16.18 -17.15
CA GLU A 436 15.67 -16.76 -18.43
C GLU A 436 14.85 -15.77 -19.25
N ARG A 437 13.92 -15.04 -18.62
CA ARG A 437 13.15 -13.98 -19.29
C ARG A 437 14.02 -12.85 -19.80
N ALA A 438 15.02 -12.43 -19.02
CA ALA A 438 15.96 -11.38 -19.45
C ALA A 438 16.76 -11.82 -20.68
N VAL A 439 17.27 -13.07 -20.69
CA VAL A 439 17.98 -13.65 -21.85
C VAL A 439 17.05 -13.78 -23.06
N GLU A 440 15.79 -14.17 -22.87
CA GLU A 440 14.82 -14.25 -23.97
C GLU A 440 14.53 -12.87 -24.58
N ILE A 441 14.36 -11.84 -23.76
CA ILE A 441 14.18 -10.45 -24.22
C ILE A 441 15.41 -9.99 -24.99
N GLN A 442 16.62 -10.27 -24.49
CA GLN A 442 17.86 -9.92 -25.18
C GLN A 442 18.00 -10.64 -26.52
N LYS A 443 17.71 -11.94 -26.58
CA LYS A 443 17.70 -12.71 -27.84
C LYS A 443 16.69 -12.15 -28.84
N LYS A 444 15.50 -11.74 -28.38
CA LYS A 444 14.49 -11.09 -29.23
C LYS A 444 15.02 -9.75 -29.78
N LYS A 445 15.69 -8.94 -28.94
CA LYS A 445 16.33 -7.69 -29.40
C LYS A 445 17.42 -7.97 -30.43
N GLU A 446 18.28 -8.95 -30.21
CA GLU A 446 19.35 -9.30 -31.16
C GLU A 446 18.77 -9.72 -32.52
N SER A 447 17.68 -10.50 -32.50
CA SER A 447 16.99 -11.00 -33.69
C SER A 447 16.15 -9.97 -34.46
N SER A 448 15.86 -8.79 -33.88
CA SER A 448 15.00 -7.82 -34.58
C SER A 448 15.78 -7.13 -35.70
N ASN A 449 15.18 -7.10 -36.89
CA ASN A 449 15.73 -6.43 -38.08
C ASN A 449 15.86 -4.90 -37.91
N VAL A 450 15.03 -4.30 -37.05
CA VAL A 450 15.04 -2.87 -36.78
C VAL A 450 15.98 -2.60 -35.61
N LYS A 451 17.06 -1.86 -35.85
CA LYS A 451 17.99 -1.40 -34.80
C LYS A 451 17.57 -0.02 -34.29
N CYS A 452 17.79 0.21 -33.00
CA CYS A 452 17.55 1.47 -32.32
C CYS A 452 18.56 2.50 -32.80
N GLY A 453 18.09 3.65 -33.27
CA GLY A 453 18.98 4.72 -33.77
C GLY A 453 19.95 5.29 -32.73
N SER A 454 19.69 5.09 -31.43
CA SER A 454 20.54 5.61 -30.34
C SER A 454 21.48 4.56 -29.75
N CYS A 455 20.97 3.41 -29.28
CA CYS A 455 21.83 2.40 -28.64
C CYS A 455 22.30 1.28 -29.58
N GLY A 456 21.78 1.22 -30.81
CA GLY A 456 22.08 0.13 -31.75
C GLY A 456 21.44 -1.22 -31.42
N GLU A 457 20.84 -1.39 -30.23
CA GLU A 457 20.10 -2.61 -29.88
C GLU A 457 18.85 -2.76 -30.74
N GLY A 458 18.36 -3.98 -30.90
CA GLY A 458 17.11 -4.18 -31.63
C GLY A 458 15.86 -3.69 -30.91
N VAL A 459 14.87 -3.27 -31.70
CA VAL A 459 13.61 -2.70 -31.23
C VAL A 459 12.53 -3.79 -31.16
N LEU A 460 12.00 -4.04 -29.95
CA LEU A 460 10.90 -4.98 -29.76
C LEU A 460 9.55 -4.28 -30.00
N GLY A 461 8.71 -4.85 -30.86
CA GLY A 461 7.36 -4.34 -31.15
C GLY A 461 7.34 -3.04 -31.96
N HIS A 462 6.34 -2.18 -31.70
CA HIS A 462 6.17 -0.88 -32.36
C HIS A 462 6.97 0.20 -31.63
N GLY A 463 8.31 0.13 -31.74
CA GLY A 463 9.18 1.13 -31.09
C GLY A 463 8.86 2.57 -31.47
N PHE A 464 9.42 3.51 -30.72
CA PHE A 464 9.15 4.93 -30.89
C PHE A 464 9.80 5.44 -32.17
N GLU A 465 9.03 6.07 -33.04
CA GLU A 465 9.53 6.65 -34.28
C GLU A 465 9.75 8.16 -34.13
N LYS A 466 10.95 8.62 -34.50
CA LYS A 466 11.29 10.05 -34.49
C LYS A 466 12.33 10.32 -35.58
N PHE A 467 12.06 11.30 -36.44
CA PHE A 467 12.92 11.64 -37.58
C PHE A 467 13.21 10.45 -38.52
N GLY A 468 12.23 9.57 -38.73
CA GLY A 468 12.37 8.38 -39.58
C GLY A 468 13.24 7.26 -38.99
N LEU A 469 13.73 7.40 -37.76
CA LEU A 469 14.45 6.37 -37.03
C LEU A 469 13.56 5.79 -35.92
N LYS A 470 13.71 4.48 -35.68
CA LYS A 470 13.03 3.77 -34.59
C LYS A 470 13.93 3.66 -33.37
N PHE A 471 13.34 3.76 -32.19
CA PHE A 471 14.03 3.73 -30.91
C PHE A 471 13.40 2.69 -29.97
N CYS A 472 14.23 1.95 -29.25
CA CYS A 472 13.77 0.88 -28.34
C CYS A 472 13.12 1.42 -27.06
N SER A 473 13.39 2.68 -26.71
CA SER A 473 12.80 3.36 -25.55
C SER A 473 12.67 4.86 -25.81
N THR A 474 11.82 5.51 -25.02
CA THR A 474 11.66 6.97 -25.05
C THR A 474 12.97 7.70 -24.75
N THR A 475 13.80 7.14 -23.86
CA THR A 475 15.14 7.65 -23.53
C THR A 475 16.07 7.64 -24.75
N CYS A 476 16.06 6.57 -25.53
CA CYS A 476 16.83 6.49 -26.78
C CYS A 476 16.35 7.52 -27.80
N ALA A 477 15.04 7.71 -27.96
CA ALA A 477 14.47 8.73 -28.85
C ALA A 477 14.82 10.17 -28.45
N ARG A 478 15.04 10.42 -27.15
CA ARG A 478 15.47 11.73 -26.62
C ARG A 478 16.96 11.96 -26.80
N ARG A 479 17.81 10.96 -26.56
CA ARG A 479 19.26 11.07 -26.80
C ARG A 479 19.59 11.36 -28.26
N GLY A 480 18.69 10.98 -29.17
CA GLY A 480 18.88 11.17 -30.60
C GLY A 480 19.77 10.09 -31.21
N PRO A 481 19.97 10.14 -32.54
CA PRO A 481 20.87 9.22 -33.22
C PRO A 481 22.31 9.41 -32.73
N MET A 482 23.06 8.32 -32.63
CA MET A 482 24.50 8.42 -32.37
C MET A 482 25.17 9.18 -33.52
N PRO A 483 26.06 10.15 -33.25
CA PRO A 483 26.84 10.79 -34.30
C PRO A 483 27.67 9.71 -34.99
N GLY A 484 27.48 9.58 -36.30
CA GLY A 484 28.13 8.58 -37.15
C GLY A 484 29.59 8.89 -37.46
#